data_AF-A0A317A175-F1
#
_entry.id   AF-A0A317A175-F1
#
_cell.length_a   1.000
_cell.length_b   1.000
_cell.length_c   1.000
_cell.angle_alpha   90.00
_cell.angle_beta   90.00
_cell.angle_gamma   90.00
#
_symmetry.space_group_name_H-M   'P 1'
#
loop_
_entity.id
_entity.type
_entity.pdbx_description
1 polymer ?
#
loop_
_entity_poly.entity_id
_entity_poly.type
_entity_poly.pdbx_seq_one_letter_code
_entity_poly.pdbx_strand_id
1 'polypeptide(L)'
;MPCDQAVWEADSAESWHQARQKQPTTPLFLSCLKMYLHPDAAAKIPKNLNALSRALLLHGLMSVAWDMQRRDQTSLGVLESSNPLGNWQVRLASSYTSWHADYTAFCTTYLSALPSPSHFLAKEFQIHRTATLALYHAAHILLHTPFIDLQIYAGARHILGRPVARHDYARSQRVVKKWVLENGKEAGKAVWHASSIVSEGVDVLDGELSASDIGSARLWHHAWTVYLGTLVVWGVWYARPVPPPAPDALPSHLSHLDGDDGEEDEMVWDPSTEMKTLLEGILKSEPMGLLEQGAKSVFSGGVGKRGTNGLAAVVSRCLSKVRWAVVHDGMMVLRGLVQWRLVGGGAGAGAGFGGP
;
A
#
# COMPACT_ATOMS: atom_id res chain seq x y z
N MET A 1 -16.74 -23.24 2.35
CA MET A 1 -16.74 -21.80 2.71
C MET A 1 -17.50 -21.64 4.02
N PRO A 2 -17.25 -20.59 4.83
CA PRO A 2 -18.07 -20.33 6.02
C PRO A 2 -19.54 -20.13 5.66
N CYS A 3 -20.44 -20.46 6.59
CA CYS A 3 -21.85 -20.16 6.43
C CYS A 3 -22.14 -18.65 6.46
N ASP A 4 -23.35 -18.27 6.07
CA ASP A 4 -23.77 -16.87 6.05
C ASP A 4 -23.81 -16.26 7.45
N GLN A 5 -23.58 -14.95 7.52
CA GLN A 5 -23.50 -14.20 8.76
C GLN A 5 -24.78 -14.36 9.60
N ALA A 6 -25.95 -14.40 8.97
CA ALA A 6 -27.24 -14.60 9.63
C ALA A 6 -27.33 -15.92 10.42
N VAL A 7 -26.56 -16.94 10.06
CA VAL A 7 -26.49 -18.21 10.81
C VAL A 7 -25.61 -18.05 12.06
N TRP A 8 -24.58 -17.21 12.00
CA TRP A 8 -23.70 -16.92 13.14
C TRP A 8 -24.32 -15.97 14.16
N GLU A 9 -25.10 -15.00 13.67
CA GLU A 9 -25.70 -13.93 14.46
C GLU A 9 -27.15 -14.23 14.87
N ALA A 10 -27.63 -15.44 14.62
CA ALA A 10 -28.96 -15.86 15.04
C ALA A 10 -29.10 -15.72 16.56
N ASP A 11 -30.12 -14.97 16.97
CA ASP A 11 -30.42 -14.63 18.36
C ASP A 11 -31.20 -15.70 19.12
N SER A 12 -31.68 -16.73 18.42
CA SER A 12 -32.50 -17.81 18.97
C SER A 12 -32.28 -19.11 18.18
N ALA A 13 -32.64 -20.23 18.80
CA ALA A 13 -32.55 -21.54 18.14
C ALA A 13 -33.48 -21.62 16.93
N GLU A 14 -34.65 -20.98 17.01
CA GLU A 14 -35.64 -20.91 15.95
C GLU A 14 -35.13 -20.08 14.77
N SER A 15 -34.57 -18.88 15.02
CA SER A 15 -34.01 -18.03 13.96
C SER A 15 -32.80 -18.70 13.30
N TRP A 16 -31.96 -19.36 14.08
CA TRP A 16 -30.85 -20.17 13.58
C TRP A 16 -31.33 -21.30 12.68
N HIS A 17 -32.34 -22.07 13.11
CA HIS A 17 -32.87 -23.20 12.35
C HIS A 17 -33.45 -22.74 11.01
N GLN A 18 -34.23 -21.65 11.01
CA GLN A 18 -34.78 -21.07 9.80
C GLN A 18 -33.68 -20.55 8.85
N ALA A 19 -32.67 -19.85 9.37
CA ALA A 19 -31.54 -19.36 8.58
C ALA A 19 -30.75 -20.52 7.97
N ARG A 20 -30.54 -21.59 8.76
CA ARG A 20 -29.82 -22.79 8.33
C ARG A 20 -30.56 -23.56 7.22
N GLN A 21 -31.89 -23.65 7.30
CA GLN A 21 -32.70 -24.30 6.26
C GLN A 21 -32.68 -23.53 4.94
N LYS A 22 -32.65 -22.19 4.99
CA LYS A 22 -32.58 -21.32 3.80
C LYS A 22 -31.17 -21.27 3.19
N GLN A 23 -30.16 -21.73 3.92
CA GLN A 23 -28.77 -21.60 3.52
C GLN A 23 -28.46 -22.55 2.35
N PRO A 24 -27.97 -22.04 1.20
CA PRO A 24 -27.52 -22.89 0.11
C PRO A 24 -26.28 -23.68 0.50
N THR A 25 -26.04 -24.81 -0.15
CA THR A 25 -24.82 -25.61 0.02
C THR A 25 -23.59 -24.72 -0.20
N THR A 26 -22.71 -24.63 0.80
CA THR A 26 -21.54 -23.77 0.71
C THR A 26 -20.50 -24.39 -0.23
N PRO A 27 -19.98 -23.63 -1.20
CA PRO A 27 -18.94 -24.15 -2.08
C PRO A 27 -17.65 -24.45 -1.30
N LEU A 28 -16.80 -25.31 -1.86
CA LEU A 28 -15.51 -25.63 -1.25
C LEU A 28 -14.51 -24.49 -1.49
N PHE A 29 -13.72 -24.15 -0.47
CA PHE A 29 -12.74 -23.06 -0.55
C PHE A 29 -11.74 -23.24 -1.68
N LEU A 30 -11.11 -24.42 -1.76
CA LEU A 30 -10.11 -24.71 -2.79
C LEU A 30 -10.70 -24.66 -4.21
N SER A 31 -11.96 -25.04 -4.38
CA SER A 31 -12.63 -24.94 -5.68
C SER A 31 -12.78 -23.49 -6.10
N CYS A 32 -13.32 -22.64 -5.23
CA CYS A 32 -13.44 -21.20 -5.51
C CYS A 32 -12.08 -20.53 -5.73
N LEU A 33 -11.06 -20.87 -4.93
CA LEU A 33 -9.72 -20.32 -5.08
C LEU A 33 -9.11 -20.67 -6.44
N LYS A 34 -9.25 -21.92 -6.88
CA LYS A 34 -8.80 -22.35 -8.21
C LYS A 34 -9.52 -21.58 -9.32
N MET A 35 -10.81 -21.28 -9.15
CA MET A 35 -11.56 -20.51 -10.15
C MET A 35 -11.01 -19.10 -10.33
N TYR A 36 -10.50 -18.46 -9.26
CA TYR A 36 -9.79 -17.19 -9.37
C TYR A 36 -8.42 -17.29 -10.04
N LEU A 37 -7.72 -18.42 -9.90
CA LEU A 37 -6.39 -18.66 -10.49
C LEU A 37 -6.45 -19.02 -11.99
N HIS A 38 -7.63 -19.36 -12.50
CA HIS A 38 -7.84 -19.76 -13.90
C HIS A 38 -8.82 -18.77 -14.58
N PRO A 39 -8.34 -17.93 -15.52
CA PRO A 39 -9.17 -16.93 -16.20
C PRO A 39 -10.48 -17.48 -16.79
N ASP A 40 -10.43 -18.66 -17.41
CA ASP A 40 -11.58 -19.31 -18.03
C ASP A 40 -12.64 -19.81 -17.02
N ALA A 41 -12.27 -19.90 -15.75
CA ALA A 41 -13.14 -20.35 -14.67
C ALA A 41 -13.70 -19.18 -13.82
N ALA A 42 -13.21 -17.96 -14.03
CA ALA A 42 -13.65 -16.79 -13.25
C ALA A 42 -15.16 -16.52 -13.43
N ALA A 43 -15.69 -16.68 -14.64
CA ALA A 43 -17.13 -16.53 -14.91
C ALA A 43 -18.02 -17.54 -14.15
N LYS A 44 -17.43 -18.62 -13.62
CA LYS A 44 -18.15 -19.68 -12.91
C LYS A 44 -18.20 -19.43 -11.40
N ILE A 45 -17.51 -18.40 -10.88
CA ILE A 45 -17.42 -18.15 -9.43
C ILE A 45 -18.84 -18.04 -8.84
N PRO A 46 -19.15 -18.76 -7.74
CA PRO A 46 -20.45 -18.71 -7.11
C PRO A 46 -20.82 -17.27 -6.71
N LYS A 47 -21.98 -16.77 -7.16
CA LYS A 47 -22.40 -15.39 -6.91
C LYS A 47 -22.88 -15.16 -5.46
N ASN A 48 -23.29 -16.23 -4.79
CA ASN A 48 -23.84 -16.23 -3.43
C ASN A 48 -22.78 -16.31 -2.32
N LEU A 49 -21.51 -16.00 -2.60
CA LEU A 49 -20.51 -15.90 -1.56
C LEU A 49 -20.87 -14.73 -0.61
N ASN A 50 -20.51 -14.84 0.66
CA ASN A 50 -20.66 -13.75 1.64
C ASN A 50 -19.35 -12.95 1.79
N ALA A 51 -19.40 -11.87 2.57
CA ALA A 51 -18.26 -10.97 2.78
C ALA A 51 -17.02 -11.70 3.34
N LEU A 52 -17.21 -12.51 4.39
CA LEU A 52 -16.15 -13.31 5.00
C LEU A 52 -15.54 -14.30 4.00
N SER A 53 -16.38 -14.95 3.20
CA SER A 53 -15.94 -15.86 2.15
C SER A 53 -15.02 -15.18 1.13
N ARG A 54 -15.36 -13.97 0.69
CA ARG A 54 -14.53 -13.19 -0.23
C ARG A 54 -13.22 -12.74 0.41
N ALA A 55 -13.24 -12.31 1.67
CA ALA A 55 -12.03 -11.98 2.42
C ALA A 55 -11.08 -13.19 2.53
N LEU A 56 -11.61 -14.37 2.86
CA LEU A 56 -10.82 -15.61 2.91
C LEU A 56 -10.21 -15.98 1.56
N LEU A 57 -10.93 -15.77 0.46
CA LEU A 57 -10.42 -16.03 -0.89
C LEU A 57 -9.27 -15.08 -1.26
N LEU A 58 -9.35 -13.80 -0.88
CA LEU A 58 -8.23 -12.87 -1.03
C LEU A 58 -7.00 -13.35 -0.27
N HIS A 59 -7.16 -13.71 1.01
CA HIS A 59 -6.08 -14.28 1.81
C HIS A 59 -5.51 -15.57 1.23
N GLY A 60 -6.37 -16.41 0.63
CA GLY A 60 -5.95 -17.60 -0.12
C GLY A 60 -5.04 -17.24 -1.30
N LEU A 61 -5.42 -16.25 -2.10
CA LEU A 61 -4.60 -15.78 -3.23
C LEU A 61 -3.28 -15.18 -2.74
N MET A 62 -3.29 -14.38 -1.68
CA MET A 62 -2.08 -13.84 -1.03
C MET A 62 -1.17 -14.96 -0.52
N SER A 63 -1.74 -16.03 0.04
CA SER A 63 -0.98 -17.18 0.54
C SER A 63 -0.31 -17.94 -0.61
N VAL A 64 -1.00 -18.09 -1.74
CA VAL A 64 -0.40 -18.67 -2.97
C VAL A 64 0.74 -17.78 -3.48
N ALA A 65 0.55 -16.45 -3.51
CA ALA A 65 1.60 -15.50 -3.91
C ALA A 65 2.85 -15.63 -3.06
N TRP A 66 2.67 -15.66 -1.74
CA TRP A 66 3.75 -15.83 -0.79
C TRP A 66 4.49 -17.16 -0.98
N ASP A 67 3.75 -18.24 -1.20
CA ASP A 67 4.35 -19.54 -1.43
C ASP A 67 5.15 -19.59 -2.74
N MET A 68 4.63 -19.01 -3.82
CA MET A 68 5.33 -18.90 -5.10
C MET A 68 6.59 -18.05 -5.00
N GLN A 69 6.52 -16.91 -4.31
CA GLN A 69 7.67 -16.04 -4.08
C GLN A 69 8.78 -16.76 -3.30
N ARG A 70 8.43 -17.49 -2.24
CA ARG A 70 9.42 -18.28 -1.46
C ARG A 70 10.08 -19.38 -2.28
N ARG A 71 9.29 -20.10 -3.10
CA ARG A 71 9.85 -21.16 -3.96
C ARG A 71 10.79 -20.60 -5.01
N ASP A 72 10.43 -19.47 -5.62
CA ASP A 72 11.26 -18.78 -6.60
C ASP A 72 12.62 -18.39 -5.99
N GLN A 73 12.61 -17.77 -4.80
CA GLN A 73 13.80 -17.35 -4.07
C GLN A 73 14.71 -18.51 -3.59
N THR A 74 14.15 -19.70 -3.39
CA THR A 74 14.90 -20.87 -2.90
C THR A 74 15.25 -21.86 -4.00
N SER A 75 14.66 -21.71 -5.19
CA SER A 75 14.98 -22.53 -6.34
C SER A 75 16.33 -22.14 -6.91
N LEU A 76 17.23 -23.10 -7.09
CA LEU A 76 18.54 -22.90 -7.73
C LEU A 76 18.41 -22.81 -9.27
N GLY A 77 17.35 -22.19 -9.79
CA GLY A 77 17.10 -22.05 -11.24
C GLY A 77 16.57 -23.31 -11.95
N VAL A 78 16.22 -24.37 -11.23
CA VAL A 78 15.77 -25.66 -11.80
C VAL A 78 14.26 -25.68 -12.15
N LEU A 79 13.50 -24.66 -11.72
CA LEU A 79 12.02 -24.70 -11.69
C LEU A 79 11.30 -23.94 -12.81
N GLU A 80 12.00 -23.26 -13.71
CA GLU A 80 11.36 -22.47 -14.79
C GLU A 80 10.50 -23.33 -15.74
N SER A 81 10.83 -24.60 -15.93
CA SER A 81 10.13 -25.50 -16.87
C SER A 81 8.94 -26.25 -16.25
N SER A 82 8.70 -26.18 -14.93
CA SER A 82 7.66 -26.98 -14.26
C SER A 82 6.67 -26.17 -13.40
N ASN A 83 6.61 -24.84 -13.56
CA ASN A 83 5.65 -24.03 -12.80
C ASN A 83 4.22 -24.20 -13.37
N PRO A 84 3.27 -24.83 -12.64
CA PRO A 84 1.91 -25.03 -13.11
C PRO A 84 1.11 -23.73 -13.32
N LEU A 85 1.57 -22.60 -12.77
CA LEU A 85 0.98 -21.28 -12.96
C LEU A 85 1.66 -20.46 -14.07
N GLY A 86 2.74 -20.96 -14.68
CA GLY A 86 3.53 -20.25 -15.68
C GLY A 86 4.14 -18.96 -15.11
N ASN A 87 3.93 -17.82 -15.78
CA ASN A 87 4.20 -16.50 -15.21
C ASN A 87 3.22 -16.22 -14.05
N TRP A 88 3.56 -16.78 -12.89
CA TRP A 88 2.70 -16.81 -11.71
C TRP A 88 2.40 -15.40 -11.18
N GLN A 89 3.32 -14.44 -11.34
CA GLN A 89 3.10 -13.05 -10.94
C GLN A 89 2.00 -12.40 -11.78
N VAL A 90 2.09 -12.49 -13.11
CA VAL A 90 1.05 -11.95 -14.00
C VAL A 90 -0.29 -12.62 -13.73
N ARG A 91 -0.30 -13.95 -13.55
CA ARG A 91 -1.52 -14.70 -13.25
C ARG A 91 -2.16 -14.24 -11.93
N LEU A 92 -1.39 -14.11 -10.86
CA LEU A 92 -1.90 -13.66 -9.57
C LEU A 92 -2.37 -12.20 -9.60
N ALA A 93 -1.68 -11.32 -10.33
CA ALA A 93 -2.14 -9.96 -10.55
C ALA A 93 -3.54 -9.96 -11.20
N SER A 94 -3.75 -10.78 -12.24
CA SER A 94 -5.07 -10.95 -12.85
C SER A 94 -6.10 -11.55 -11.90
N SER A 95 -5.72 -12.53 -11.07
CA SER A 95 -6.59 -13.11 -10.05
C SER A 95 -7.04 -12.09 -9.01
N TYR A 96 -6.14 -11.22 -8.55
CA TYR A 96 -6.48 -10.13 -7.64
C TYR A 96 -7.45 -9.15 -8.30
N THR A 97 -7.23 -8.75 -9.55
CA THR A 97 -8.15 -7.87 -10.29
C THR A 97 -9.53 -8.51 -10.46
N SER A 98 -9.60 -9.80 -10.79
CA SER A 98 -10.86 -10.54 -10.89
C SER A 98 -11.58 -10.63 -9.54
N TRP A 99 -10.84 -10.88 -8.46
CA TRP A 99 -11.39 -10.88 -7.11
C TRP A 99 -11.94 -9.51 -6.72
N HIS A 100 -11.22 -8.44 -7.06
CA HIS A 100 -11.63 -7.08 -6.76
C HIS A 100 -12.94 -6.74 -7.50
N ALA A 101 -13.07 -7.11 -8.77
CA ALA A 101 -14.29 -6.90 -9.53
C ALA A 101 -15.51 -7.61 -8.91
N ASP A 102 -15.37 -8.88 -8.49
CA ASP A 102 -16.44 -9.61 -7.77
C ASP A 102 -16.75 -8.96 -6.41
N TYR A 103 -15.72 -8.58 -5.65
CA TYR A 103 -15.91 -7.93 -4.35
C TYR A 103 -16.60 -6.58 -4.47
N THR A 104 -16.23 -5.74 -5.44
CA THR A 104 -16.87 -4.46 -5.72
C THR A 104 -18.35 -4.65 -6.07
N ALA A 105 -18.66 -5.59 -6.97
CA ALA A 105 -20.04 -5.89 -7.33
C ALA A 105 -20.86 -6.33 -6.10
N PHE A 106 -20.30 -7.22 -5.27
CA PHE A 106 -20.92 -7.63 -4.02
C PHE A 106 -21.14 -6.45 -3.06
N CYS A 107 -20.15 -5.58 -2.85
CA CYS A 107 -20.28 -4.41 -1.98
C CYS A 107 -21.42 -3.49 -2.43
N THR A 108 -21.54 -3.24 -3.74
CA THR A 108 -22.61 -2.41 -4.30
C THR A 108 -23.98 -3.03 -4.02
N THR A 109 -24.15 -4.33 -4.29
CA THR A 109 -25.42 -5.02 -3.99
C THR A 109 -25.73 -5.04 -2.50
N TYR A 110 -24.76 -5.37 -1.66
CA TYR A 110 -24.93 -5.47 -0.21
C TYR A 110 -25.35 -4.11 0.39
N LEU A 111 -24.65 -3.03 0.03
CA LEU A 111 -24.97 -1.69 0.52
C LEU A 111 -26.34 -1.20 0.02
N SER A 112 -26.74 -1.54 -1.21
CA SER A 112 -28.05 -1.17 -1.75
C SER A 112 -29.23 -1.85 -1.06
N ALA A 113 -28.99 -2.99 -0.41
CA ALA A 113 -30.00 -3.73 0.34
C ALA A 113 -30.19 -3.18 1.78
N LEU A 114 -29.31 -2.28 2.24
CA LEU A 114 -29.39 -1.70 3.58
C LEU A 114 -30.29 -0.45 3.59
N PRO A 115 -30.99 -0.17 4.72
CA PRO A 115 -31.99 0.91 4.77
C PRO A 115 -31.41 2.31 4.54
N SER A 116 -30.19 2.57 5.03
CA SER A 116 -29.50 3.86 4.82
C SER A 116 -27.98 3.72 4.98
N PRO A 117 -27.19 4.64 4.40
CA PRO A 117 -25.75 4.71 4.65
C PRO A 117 -25.36 5.01 6.10
N SER A 118 -26.26 5.65 6.87
CA SER A 118 -26.06 5.96 8.28
C SER A 118 -26.40 4.80 9.23
N HIS A 119 -27.04 3.75 8.71
CA HIS A 119 -27.40 2.56 9.48
C HIS A 119 -26.15 1.87 10.05
N PHE A 120 -26.25 1.31 11.26
CA PHE A 120 -25.09 0.73 11.95
C PHE A 120 -24.42 -0.40 11.14
N LEU A 121 -25.21 -1.29 10.52
CA LEU A 121 -24.70 -2.34 9.63
C LEU A 121 -23.96 -1.78 8.41
N ALA A 122 -24.39 -0.63 7.88
CA ALA A 122 -23.70 0.01 6.76
C ALA A 122 -22.34 0.52 7.21
N LYS A 123 -22.26 1.19 8.37
CA LYS A 123 -21.00 1.65 8.96
C LYS A 123 -20.04 0.49 9.26
N GLU A 124 -20.55 -0.60 9.87
CA GLU A 124 -19.77 -1.80 10.15
C GLU A 124 -19.23 -2.45 8.86
N PHE A 125 -20.08 -2.53 7.83
CA PHE A 125 -19.66 -3.06 6.53
C PHE A 125 -18.62 -2.17 5.85
N GLN A 126 -18.71 -0.83 5.98
CA GLN A 126 -17.67 0.06 5.46
C GLN A 126 -16.32 -0.21 6.14
N ILE A 127 -16.29 -0.42 7.46
CA ILE A 127 -15.05 -0.79 8.17
C ILE A 127 -14.47 -2.10 7.60
N HIS A 128 -15.32 -3.12 7.43
CA HIS A 128 -14.90 -4.39 6.83
C HIS A 128 -14.39 -4.22 5.39
N ARG A 129 -15.07 -3.40 4.59
CA ARG A 129 -14.70 -3.09 3.20
C ARG A 129 -13.37 -2.37 3.13
N THR A 130 -13.15 -1.33 3.93
CA THR A 130 -11.88 -0.59 4.02
C THR A 130 -10.74 -1.52 4.40
N ALA A 131 -10.94 -2.34 5.43
CA ALA A 131 -9.96 -3.34 5.86
C ALA A 131 -9.60 -4.32 4.73
N THR A 132 -10.60 -4.79 3.98
CA THR A 132 -10.43 -5.79 2.92
C THR A 132 -9.79 -5.20 1.67
N LEU A 133 -10.18 -3.98 1.27
CA LEU A 133 -9.58 -3.28 0.12
C LEU A 133 -8.12 -2.88 0.41
N ALA A 134 -7.79 -2.49 1.64
CA ALA A 134 -6.41 -2.25 2.02
C ALA A 134 -5.52 -3.49 1.80
N LEU A 135 -6.03 -4.69 2.10
CA LEU A 135 -5.32 -5.95 1.82
C LEU A 135 -5.19 -6.23 0.32
N TYR A 136 -6.19 -5.87 -0.48
CA TYR A 136 -6.12 -6.01 -1.93
C TYR A 136 -5.01 -5.15 -2.55
N HIS A 137 -4.94 -3.87 -2.18
CA HIS A 137 -3.86 -2.99 -2.62
C HIS A 137 -2.50 -3.47 -2.10
N ALA A 138 -2.42 -3.88 -0.83
CA ALA A 138 -1.20 -4.47 -0.27
C ALA A 138 -0.76 -5.75 -0.99
N ALA A 139 -1.70 -6.58 -1.46
CA ALA A 139 -1.40 -7.80 -2.21
C ALA A 139 -0.71 -7.48 -3.55
N HIS A 140 -1.18 -6.46 -4.28
CA HIS A 140 -0.52 -5.99 -5.50
C HIS A 140 0.85 -5.36 -5.22
N ILE A 141 0.96 -4.57 -4.14
CA ILE A 141 2.24 -3.98 -3.71
C ILE A 141 3.26 -5.08 -3.42
N LEU A 142 2.92 -6.04 -2.57
CA LEU A 142 3.82 -7.12 -2.17
C LEU A 142 4.21 -8.04 -3.34
N LEU A 143 3.32 -8.20 -4.32
CA LEU A 143 3.60 -8.99 -5.52
C LEU A 143 4.69 -8.37 -6.39
N HIS A 144 4.80 -7.04 -6.40
CA HIS A 144 5.63 -6.30 -7.36
C HIS A 144 6.80 -5.56 -6.73
N THR A 145 7.00 -5.63 -5.40
CA THR A 145 8.01 -4.81 -4.71
C THR A 145 8.99 -5.65 -3.88
N PRO A 146 10.28 -5.27 -3.83
CA PRO A 146 11.25 -5.82 -2.89
C PRO A 146 11.05 -5.17 -1.51
N PHE A 147 9.93 -5.46 -0.85
CA PHE A 147 9.48 -4.68 0.31
C PHE A 147 10.46 -4.68 1.51
N ILE A 148 11.20 -5.77 1.74
CA ILE A 148 12.23 -5.81 2.79
C ILE A 148 13.37 -4.84 2.45
N ASP A 149 13.87 -4.87 1.21
CA ASP A 149 14.91 -3.96 0.75
C ASP A 149 14.43 -2.50 0.74
N LEU A 150 13.14 -2.24 0.46
CA LEU A 150 12.54 -0.91 0.57
C LEU A 150 12.60 -0.36 2.02
N GLN A 151 12.24 -1.17 3.02
CA GLN A 151 12.34 -0.77 4.42
C GLN A 151 13.78 -0.48 4.84
N ILE A 152 14.72 -1.35 4.45
CA ILE A 152 16.15 -1.16 4.74
C ILE A 152 16.66 0.11 4.05
N TYR A 153 16.32 0.32 2.78
CA TYR A 153 16.73 1.49 2.02
C TYR A 153 16.13 2.79 2.58
N ALA A 154 14.93 2.73 3.17
CA ALA A 154 14.32 3.83 3.91
C ALA A 154 14.94 4.09 5.30
N GLY A 155 15.87 3.25 5.75
CA GLY A 155 16.58 3.44 7.02
C GLY A 155 16.01 2.66 8.20
N ALA A 156 15.23 1.60 7.96
CA ALA A 156 14.83 0.67 9.02
C ALA A 156 16.09 0.10 9.71
N ARG A 157 16.13 0.20 11.04
CA ARG A 157 17.27 -0.26 11.84
C ARG A 157 17.18 -1.74 12.20
N HIS A 158 15.97 -2.30 12.16
CA HIS A 158 15.70 -3.70 12.43
C HIS A 158 14.69 -4.23 11.42
N ILE A 159 14.90 -5.46 10.97
CA ILE A 159 13.97 -6.21 10.12
C ILE A 159 13.77 -7.58 10.76
N LEU A 160 12.53 -7.92 11.10
CA LEU A 160 12.18 -9.21 11.71
C LEU A 160 13.07 -9.55 12.93
N GLY A 161 13.34 -8.55 13.76
CA GLY A 161 14.17 -8.66 14.97
C GLY A 161 15.69 -8.68 14.72
N ARG A 162 16.15 -8.59 13.47
CA ARG A 162 17.58 -8.55 13.13
C ARG A 162 18.05 -7.12 12.90
N PRO A 163 19.17 -6.68 13.50
CA PRO A 163 19.73 -5.37 13.23
C PRO A 163 20.22 -5.26 11.78
N VAL A 164 20.08 -4.07 11.21
CA VAL A 164 20.47 -3.75 9.84
C VAL A 164 21.83 -3.06 9.86
N ALA A 165 22.83 -3.62 9.16
CA ALA A 165 24.16 -3.05 9.04
C ALA A 165 24.32 -2.21 7.76
N ARG A 166 25.44 -1.45 7.68
CA ARG A 166 25.72 -0.60 6.51
C ARG A 166 25.79 -1.38 5.19
N HIS A 167 26.27 -2.62 5.22
CA HIS A 167 26.35 -3.45 4.01
C HIS A 167 24.96 -3.92 3.55
N ASP A 168 24.02 -4.17 4.47
CA ASP A 168 22.62 -4.47 4.16
C ASP A 168 21.96 -3.28 3.47
N TYR A 169 22.23 -2.06 3.95
CA TYR A 169 21.77 -0.83 3.31
C TYR A 169 22.29 -0.70 1.88
N ALA A 170 23.61 -0.83 1.68
CA ALA A 170 24.21 -0.71 0.36
C ALA A 170 23.72 -1.80 -0.62
N ARG A 171 23.40 -3.00 -0.13
CA ARG A 171 22.75 -4.07 -0.90
C ARG A 171 21.33 -3.68 -1.28
N SER A 172 20.53 -3.27 -0.31
CA SER A 172 19.11 -2.95 -0.48
C SER A 172 18.92 -1.77 -1.42
N GLN A 173 19.75 -0.73 -1.32
CA GLN A 173 19.76 0.39 -2.26
C GLN A 173 19.98 -0.08 -3.71
N ARG A 174 20.92 -1.01 -3.95
CA ARG A 174 21.16 -1.56 -5.28
C ARG A 174 19.96 -2.38 -5.77
N VAL A 175 19.35 -3.18 -4.90
CA VAL A 175 18.15 -3.97 -5.22
C VAL A 175 16.98 -3.06 -5.62
N VAL A 176 16.68 -2.03 -4.83
CA VAL A 176 15.57 -1.11 -5.12
C VAL A 176 15.81 -0.33 -6.41
N LYS A 177 17.04 0.18 -6.64
CA LYS A 177 17.40 0.87 -7.89
C LYS A 177 17.29 -0.05 -9.12
N LYS A 178 17.79 -1.27 -9.00
CA LYS A 178 17.68 -2.29 -10.06
C LYS A 178 16.21 -2.62 -10.35
N TRP A 179 15.40 -2.79 -9.31
CA TRP A 179 13.97 -3.05 -9.43
C TRP A 179 13.25 -1.95 -10.24
N VAL A 180 13.43 -0.68 -9.87
CA VAL A 180 12.80 0.45 -10.59
C VAL A 180 13.28 0.54 -12.04
N LEU A 181 14.58 0.30 -12.29
CA LEU A 181 15.16 0.39 -13.63
C LEU A 181 14.67 -0.74 -14.56
N GLU A 182 14.67 -1.98 -14.08
CA GLU A 182 14.40 -3.16 -14.91
C GLU A 182 12.91 -3.55 -14.95
N ASN A 183 12.11 -3.12 -13.96
CA ASN A 183 10.70 -3.52 -13.79
C ASN A 183 9.78 -2.29 -13.71
N GLY A 184 9.98 -1.32 -14.61
CA GLY A 184 9.28 -0.04 -14.57
C GLY A 184 7.75 -0.15 -14.60
N LYS A 185 7.20 -1.13 -15.34
CA LYS A 185 5.74 -1.36 -15.41
C LYS A 185 5.18 -1.88 -14.09
N GLU A 186 5.86 -2.83 -13.47
CA GLU A 186 5.51 -3.44 -12.19
C GLU A 186 5.67 -2.43 -11.06
N ALA A 187 6.73 -1.63 -11.08
CA ALA A 187 6.96 -0.54 -10.14
C ALA A 187 5.89 0.56 -10.28
N GLY A 188 5.49 0.90 -11.51
CA GLY A 188 4.37 1.82 -11.76
C GLY A 188 3.03 1.29 -11.20
N LYS A 189 2.71 0.01 -11.42
CA LYS A 189 1.54 -0.64 -10.80
C LYS A 189 1.59 -0.60 -9.28
N ALA A 190 2.74 -0.95 -8.69
CA ALA A 190 2.92 -0.94 -7.25
C ALA A 190 2.69 0.45 -6.66
N VAL A 191 3.22 1.48 -7.33
CA VAL A 191 3.02 2.88 -6.97
C VAL A 191 1.56 3.29 -7.06
N TRP A 192 0.83 2.92 -8.12
CA TRP A 192 -0.59 3.25 -8.23
C TRP A 192 -1.39 2.64 -7.07
N HIS A 193 -1.20 1.35 -6.77
CA HIS A 193 -1.86 0.71 -5.63
C HIS A 193 -1.43 1.31 -4.29
N ALA A 194 -0.15 1.69 -4.14
CA ALA A 194 0.39 2.38 -2.99
C ALA A 194 -0.20 3.78 -2.80
N SER A 195 -0.47 4.50 -3.87
CA SER A 195 -1.13 5.81 -3.79
C SER A 195 -2.60 5.69 -3.44
N SER A 196 -3.30 4.66 -3.94
CA SER A 196 -4.71 4.40 -3.58
C SER A 196 -4.84 4.13 -2.09
N ILE A 197 -4.00 3.23 -1.55
CA ILE A 197 -4.07 2.87 -0.14
C ILE A 197 -3.67 4.02 0.79
N VAL A 198 -2.71 4.87 0.40
CA VAL A 198 -2.33 6.02 1.22
C VAL A 198 -3.38 7.12 1.15
N SER A 199 -3.93 7.40 -0.05
CA SER A 199 -4.99 8.40 -0.22
C SER A 199 -6.22 8.05 0.62
N GLU A 200 -6.71 6.81 0.53
CA GLU A 200 -7.86 6.35 1.32
C GLU A 200 -7.51 6.22 2.80
N GLY A 201 -6.28 5.78 3.09
CA GLY A 201 -5.90 5.40 4.44
C GLY A 201 -5.57 6.57 5.36
N VAL A 202 -5.04 7.68 4.84
CA VAL A 202 -4.84 8.90 5.65
C VAL A 202 -6.19 9.41 6.16
N ASP A 203 -7.21 9.47 5.31
CA ASP A 203 -8.55 9.92 5.70
C ASP A 203 -9.18 8.99 6.75
N VAL A 204 -8.95 7.68 6.64
CA VAL A 204 -9.42 6.69 7.63
C VAL A 204 -8.70 6.86 8.97
N LEU A 205 -7.37 7.02 8.95
CA LEU A 205 -6.53 7.15 10.15
C LEU A 205 -6.71 8.50 10.88
N ASP A 206 -7.05 9.56 10.16
CA ASP A 206 -7.35 10.87 10.74
C ASP A 206 -8.84 11.05 11.06
N GLY A 207 -9.72 10.17 10.56
CA GLY A 207 -11.17 10.26 10.69
C GLY A 207 -11.78 9.50 11.88
N GLU A 208 -13.07 9.77 12.14
CA GLU A 208 -13.86 9.16 13.22
C GLU A 208 -13.99 7.63 13.12
N LEU A 209 -13.85 7.08 11.91
CA LEU A 209 -13.91 5.63 11.66
C LEU A 209 -12.84 4.89 12.48
N SER A 210 -11.60 5.39 12.51
CA SER A 210 -10.51 4.82 13.30
C SER A 210 -10.64 5.10 14.80
N ALA A 211 -11.32 6.18 15.18
CA ALA A 211 -11.50 6.60 16.57
C ALA A 211 -12.51 5.74 17.34
N SER A 212 -13.40 5.03 16.62
CA SER A 212 -14.31 4.06 17.22
C SER A 212 -13.56 2.80 17.71
N ASP A 213 -13.95 2.24 18.85
CA ASP A 213 -13.36 1.02 19.39
C ASP A 213 -13.43 -0.16 18.40
N ILE A 214 -14.54 -0.24 17.66
CA ILE A 214 -14.77 -1.26 16.61
C ILE A 214 -13.81 -1.04 15.44
N GLY A 215 -13.62 0.21 15.00
CA GLY A 215 -12.69 0.56 13.94
C GLY A 215 -11.24 0.27 14.32
N SER A 216 -10.83 0.66 15.53
CA SER A 216 -9.50 0.42 16.07
C SER A 216 -9.13 -1.07 16.11
N ALA A 217 -10.07 -1.94 16.52
CA ALA A 217 -9.85 -3.39 16.52
C ALA A 217 -9.84 -4.01 15.11
N ARG A 218 -10.66 -3.52 14.18
CA ARG A 218 -10.86 -4.14 12.85
C ARG A 218 -9.97 -3.58 11.75
N LEU A 219 -9.35 -2.41 11.95
CA LEU A 219 -8.42 -1.74 11.02
C LEU A 219 -6.96 -1.87 11.46
N TRP A 220 -6.62 -2.86 12.29
CA TRP A 220 -5.28 -3.00 12.87
C TRP A 220 -4.17 -3.09 11.81
N HIS A 221 -4.40 -3.79 10.68
CA HIS A 221 -3.43 -3.90 9.59
C HIS A 221 -3.41 -2.66 8.69
N HIS A 222 -4.45 -1.84 8.73
CA HIS A 222 -4.61 -0.70 7.83
C HIS A 222 -3.46 0.30 7.97
N ALA A 223 -3.11 0.66 9.21
CA ALA A 223 -1.98 1.54 9.50
C ALA A 223 -0.64 1.00 8.95
N TRP A 224 -0.42 -0.30 9.08
CA TRP A 224 0.76 -0.95 8.50
C TRP A 224 0.74 -0.85 6.98
N THR A 225 -0.39 -1.11 6.33
CA THR A 225 -0.49 -1.05 4.86
C THR A 225 -0.31 0.37 4.30
N VAL A 226 -0.73 1.41 5.03
CA VAL A 226 -0.43 2.81 4.68
C VAL A 226 1.07 3.09 4.76
N TYR A 227 1.76 2.59 5.79
CA TYR A 227 3.22 2.65 5.86
C TYR A 227 3.89 1.96 4.66
N LEU A 228 3.43 0.75 4.30
CA LEU A 228 3.93 0.02 3.11
C LEU A 228 3.79 0.88 1.84
N GLY A 229 2.60 1.44 1.62
CA GLY A 229 2.31 2.28 0.47
C GLY A 229 3.23 3.51 0.42
N THR A 230 3.42 4.19 1.54
CA THR A 230 4.33 5.33 1.63
C THR A 230 5.75 4.98 1.24
N LEU A 231 6.28 3.84 1.72
CA LEU A 231 7.62 3.39 1.36
C LEU A 231 7.78 3.06 -0.13
N VAL A 232 6.73 2.55 -0.78
CA VAL A 232 6.77 2.26 -2.21
C VAL A 232 6.83 3.55 -3.02
N VAL A 233 5.95 4.52 -2.73
CA VAL A 233 5.93 5.81 -3.44
C VAL A 233 7.26 6.56 -3.21
N TRP A 234 7.73 6.61 -1.97
CA TRP A 234 9.03 7.20 -1.62
C TRP A 234 10.19 6.47 -2.30
N GLY A 235 10.22 5.14 -2.19
CA GLY A 235 11.33 4.30 -2.67
C GLY A 235 11.47 4.37 -4.18
N VAL A 236 10.36 4.36 -4.91
CA VAL A 236 10.39 4.55 -6.37
C VAL A 236 10.93 5.92 -6.72
N TRP A 237 10.44 7.00 -6.10
CA TRP A 237 10.93 8.34 -6.39
C TRP A 237 12.45 8.47 -6.23
N TYR A 238 13.02 7.97 -5.12
CA TYR A 238 14.45 8.08 -4.80
C TYR A 238 15.35 7.07 -5.55
N ALA A 239 14.78 5.98 -6.05
CA ALA A 239 15.53 4.95 -6.77
C ALA A 239 15.60 5.19 -8.28
N ARG A 240 14.94 6.24 -8.81
CA ARG A 240 14.98 6.55 -10.23
C ARG A 240 16.37 6.94 -10.73
N PRO A 241 16.65 6.70 -12.02
CA PRO A 241 17.84 7.24 -12.66
C PRO A 241 17.84 8.77 -12.55
N VAL A 242 18.96 9.33 -12.10
CA VAL A 242 19.19 10.76 -12.17
C VAL A 242 19.35 11.11 -13.65
N PRO A 243 18.60 12.08 -14.21
CA PRO A 243 18.81 12.52 -15.58
C PRO A 243 20.28 12.94 -15.76
N PRO A 244 20.91 12.66 -16.92
CA PRO A 244 22.21 13.24 -17.21
C PRO A 244 22.11 14.77 -17.08
N PRO A 245 23.14 15.43 -16.52
CA PRO A 245 23.14 16.89 -16.43
C PRO A 245 22.91 17.46 -17.83
N ALA A 246 22.02 18.45 -17.92
CA ALA A 246 21.81 19.17 -19.17
C ALA A 246 23.16 19.74 -19.65
N PRO A 247 23.41 19.85 -20.96
CA PRO A 247 24.67 20.37 -21.49
C PRO A 247 25.04 21.76 -20.95
N ASP A 248 24.04 22.54 -20.51
CA ASP A 248 24.20 23.88 -19.92
C ASP A 248 24.02 23.91 -18.39
N ALA A 249 23.87 22.75 -17.73
CA ALA A 249 23.66 22.70 -16.29
C ALA A 249 24.90 23.22 -15.55
N LEU A 250 24.69 24.23 -14.70
CA LEU A 250 25.73 24.77 -13.84
C LEU A 250 26.36 23.64 -12.99
N PRO A 251 27.68 23.69 -12.73
CA PRO A 251 28.34 22.76 -11.82
C PRO A 251 27.56 22.59 -10.51
N SER A 252 27.59 21.42 -9.88
CA SER A 252 26.77 21.10 -8.69
C SER A 252 26.99 22.04 -7.48
N HIS A 253 28.05 22.85 -7.46
CA HIS A 253 28.28 23.88 -6.46
C HIS A 253 27.61 25.22 -6.79
N LEU A 254 27.17 25.43 -8.04
CA LEU A 254 26.49 26.61 -8.59
C LEU A 254 25.04 26.32 -9.00
N SER A 255 24.56 25.09 -8.85
CA SER A 255 23.18 24.68 -9.18
C SER A 255 22.10 25.38 -8.34
N HIS A 256 22.49 26.07 -7.27
CA HIS A 256 21.62 26.95 -6.48
C HIS A 256 21.31 28.28 -7.20
N LEU A 257 22.00 28.59 -8.30
CA LEU A 257 21.77 29.78 -9.13
C LEU A 257 20.90 29.48 -10.37
N ASP A 258 20.72 28.19 -10.70
CA ASP A 258 19.89 27.70 -11.81
C ASP A 258 18.46 27.36 -11.34
N GLY A 259 18.22 27.49 -10.04
CA GLY A 259 16.93 27.32 -9.43
C GLY A 259 16.03 28.50 -9.79
N ASP A 260 14.88 28.17 -10.35
CA ASP A 260 13.62 28.91 -10.20
C ASP A 260 13.25 29.04 -8.70
N ASP A 261 14.18 29.55 -7.88
CA ASP A 261 13.99 30.03 -6.52
C ASP A 261 13.36 31.44 -6.58
N GLY A 262 12.43 31.62 -7.54
CA GLY A 262 11.55 32.75 -7.59
C GLY A 262 10.63 32.71 -6.38
N GLU A 263 10.93 33.54 -5.39
CA GLU A 263 9.97 34.02 -4.39
C GLU A 263 9.34 32.95 -3.47
N GLU A 264 10.11 32.04 -2.87
CA GLU A 264 9.64 31.31 -1.66
C GLU A 264 9.97 32.10 -0.38
N ASP A 265 9.51 33.36 -0.32
CA ASP A 265 9.37 34.11 0.94
C ASP A 265 8.33 33.40 1.80
N GLU A 266 8.73 32.91 2.98
CA GLU A 266 7.85 32.56 4.13
C GLU A 266 6.58 31.73 3.85
N MET A 267 6.55 30.89 2.81
CA MET A 267 5.38 30.05 2.56
C MET A 267 5.26 28.95 3.63
N VAL A 268 4.20 29.04 4.45
CA VAL A 268 3.82 28.00 5.42
C VAL A 268 3.79 26.66 4.70
N TRP A 269 4.72 25.77 5.03
CA TRP A 269 4.81 24.46 4.40
C TRP A 269 3.54 23.65 4.71
N ASP A 270 2.74 23.36 3.67
CA ASP A 270 1.56 22.51 3.76
C ASP A 270 1.85 21.11 3.18
N PRO A 271 2.31 20.16 4.01
CA PRO A 271 2.60 18.81 3.56
C PRO A 271 1.36 18.04 3.09
N SER A 272 0.15 18.46 3.50
CA SER A 272 -1.09 17.80 3.11
C SER A 272 -1.43 18.09 1.65
N THR A 273 -1.28 19.35 1.24
CA THR A 273 -1.51 19.77 -0.15
C THR A 273 -0.46 19.18 -1.10
N GLU A 274 0.82 19.17 -0.70
CA GLU A 274 1.89 18.53 -1.48
C GLU A 274 1.64 17.02 -1.68
N MET A 275 1.27 16.32 -0.61
CA MET A 275 0.92 14.89 -0.66
C MET A 275 -0.27 14.65 -1.58
N LYS A 276 -1.39 15.36 -1.38
CA LYS A 276 -2.61 15.18 -2.18
C LYS A 276 -2.36 15.42 -3.67
N THR A 277 -1.63 16.49 -4.00
CA THR A 277 -1.26 16.82 -5.38
C THR A 277 -0.49 15.66 -6.05
N LEU A 278 0.48 15.07 -5.34
CA LEU A 278 1.22 13.91 -5.84
C LEU A 278 0.30 12.69 -6.02
N LEU A 279 -0.47 12.32 -4.99
CA LEU A 279 -1.33 11.14 -5.03
C LEU A 279 -2.39 11.24 -6.12
N GLU A 280 -3.02 12.40 -6.28
CA GLU A 280 -4.00 12.62 -7.34
C GLU A 280 -3.39 12.50 -8.74
N GLY A 281 -2.20 13.07 -8.95
CA GLY A 281 -1.50 12.93 -10.24
C GLY A 281 -1.22 11.47 -10.56
N ILE A 282 -0.80 10.68 -9.57
CA ILE A 282 -0.55 9.24 -9.72
C ILE A 282 -1.84 8.51 -10.07
N LEU A 283 -2.92 8.75 -9.31
CA LEU A 283 -4.18 8.03 -9.46
C LEU A 283 -4.89 8.36 -10.78
N LYS A 284 -4.66 9.55 -11.35
CA LYS A 284 -5.15 9.95 -12.68
C LYS A 284 -4.32 9.39 -13.85
N SER A 285 -3.16 8.80 -13.56
CA SER A 285 -2.24 8.25 -14.57
C SER A 285 -2.49 6.75 -14.83
N GLU A 286 -2.10 6.25 -16.00
CA GLU A 286 -2.14 4.82 -16.30
C GLU A 286 -1.03 4.09 -15.50
N PRO A 287 -1.34 3.01 -14.74
CA PRO A 287 -0.38 2.39 -13.83
C PRO A 287 0.91 1.87 -14.48
N MET A 288 0.84 1.28 -15.68
CA MET A 288 2.02 0.68 -16.34
C MET A 288 2.94 1.73 -17.00
N GLY A 289 2.37 2.82 -17.50
CA GLY A 289 3.05 3.93 -18.15
C GLY A 289 3.57 5.01 -17.20
N LEU A 290 3.26 4.89 -15.90
CA LEU A 290 3.55 5.92 -14.90
C LEU A 290 5.04 6.26 -14.76
N LEU A 291 5.92 5.27 -14.97
CA LEU A 291 7.38 5.42 -14.94
C LEU A 291 8.02 5.42 -16.33
N GLU A 292 7.24 5.41 -17.42
CA GLU A 292 7.80 5.48 -18.77
C GLU A 292 8.54 6.81 -18.98
N GLN A 293 9.70 6.73 -19.61
CA GLN A 293 10.64 7.85 -19.73
C GLN A 293 10.04 8.97 -20.59
N GLY A 294 9.74 10.10 -19.94
CA GLY A 294 9.32 11.34 -20.58
C GLY A 294 9.25 12.47 -19.55
N ALA A 295 9.58 13.70 -19.96
CA ALA A 295 9.65 14.90 -19.11
C ALA A 295 8.30 15.32 -18.46
N LYS A 296 7.25 14.48 -18.55
CA LYS A 296 5.89 14.73 -18.04
C LYS A 296 5.39 13.67 -17.04
N SER A 297 6.24 12.74 -16.57
CA SER A 297 5.81 11.85 -15.48
C SER A 297 5.51 12.68 -14.24
N VAL A 298 4.38 12.41 -13.55
CA VAL A 298 3.99 13.05 -12.27
C VAL A 298 5.08 12.92 -11.20
N PHE A 299 5.90 11.87 -11.34
CA PHE A 299 7.09 11.69 -10.52
C PHE A 299 8.24 12.59 -10.93
N SER A 300 8.19 13.46 -11.93
CA SER A 300 9.36 14.27 -12.34
C SER A 300 9.35 15.66 -11.70
N GLY A 301 10.53 16.26 -11.55
CA GLY A 301 10.67 17.66 -11.12
C GLY A 301 10.25 17.95 -9.67
N GLY A 302 9.96 19.22 -9.37
CA GLY A 302 9.68 19.68 -8.01
C GLY A 302 8.44 19.06 -7.36
N VAL A 303 7.42 18.67 -8.15
CA VAL A 303 6.16 18.12 -7.65
C VAL A 303 6.37 16.80 -6.92
N GLY A 304 7.08 15.84 -7.51
CA GLY A 304 7.31 14.57 -6.84
C GLY A 304 8.29 14.68 -5.67
N LYS A 305 9.27 15.60 -5.69
CA LYS A 305 10.18 15.84 -4.55
C LYS A 305 9.40 16.38 -3.34
N ARG A 306 8.63 17.45 -3.56
CA ARG A 306 7.78 18.05 -2.52
C ARG A 306 6.71 17.07 -2.05
N GLY A 307 6.00 16.46 -3.00
CA GLY A 307 4.94 15.50 -2.71
C GLY A 307 5.40 14.29 -1.90
N THR A 308 6.58 13.72 -2.18
CA THR A 308 7.11 12.59 -1.40
C THR A 308 7.55 13.00 0.00
N ASN A 309 8.04 14.23 0.18
CA ASN A 309 8.33 14.79 1.49
C ASN A 309 7.04 15.02 2.30
N GLY A 310 6.04 15.66 1.69
CA GLY A 310 4.71 15.87 2.29
C GLY A 310 4.03 14.55 2.67
N LEU A 311 4.12 13.54 1.79
CA LEU A 311 3.64 12.18 2.04
C LEU A 311 4.25 11.57 3.32
N ALA A 312 5.58 11.60 3.46
CA ALA A 312 6.26 11.09 4.65
C ALA A 312 5.84 11.85 5.92
N ALA A 313 5.71 13.18 5.83
CA ALA A 313 5.31 14.03 6.95
C ALA A 313 3.88 13.74 7.41
N VAL A 314 2.91 13.73 6.51
CA VAL A 314 1.49 13.47 6.82
C VAL A 314 1.31 12.08 7.39
N VAL A 315 1.84 11.05 6.72
CA VAL A 315 1.64 9.67 7.15
C VAL A 315 2.32 9.41 8.49
N SER A 316 3.53 9.94 8.72
CA SER A 316 4.18 9.80 10.03
C SER A 316 3.36 10.44 11.17
N ARG A 317 2.68 11.56 10.90
CA ARG A 317 1.75 12.19 11.84
C ARG A 317 0.53 11.31 12.12
N CYS A 318 -0.11 10.76 11.09
CA CYS A 318 -1.26 9.85 11.26
C CYS A 318 -0.86 8.61 12.08
N LEU A 319 0.26 7.98 11.73
CA LEU A 319 0.73 6.76 12.41
C LEU A 319 1.18 7.01 13.84
N SER A 320 1.55 8.24 14.23
CA SER A 320 1.92 8.55 15.62
C SER A 320 0.78 8.39 16.62
N LYS A 321 -0.47 8.34 16.13
CA LYS A 321 -1.67 8.07 16.94
C LYS A 321 -1.90 6.57 17.19
N VAL A 322 -1.21 5.69 16.45
CA VAL A 322 -1.40 4.24 16.49
C VAL A 322 -0.47 3.61 17.54
N ARG A 323 -1.03 2.79 18.42
CA ARG A 323 -0.30 2.22 19.59
C ARG A 323 0.41 0.89 19.34
N TRP A 324 0.38 0.37 18.11
CA TRP A 324 1.05 -0.89 17.76
C TRP A 324 2.55 -0.68 17.57
N ALA A 325 3.37 -1.47 18.27
CA ALA A 325 4.83 -1.33 18.25
C ALA A 325 5.42 -1.37 16.82
N VAL A 326 4.95 -2.30 15.98
CA VAL A 326 5.40 -2.42 14.59
C VAL A 326 5.07 -1.16 13.75
N VAL A 327 3.93 -0.52 14.03
CA VAL A 327 3.52 0.71 13.35
C VAL A 327 4.33 1.90 13.85
N HIS A 328 4.64 1.93 15.15
CA HIS A 328 5.52 2.95 15.74
C HIS A 328 6.91 2.91 15.11
N ASP A 329 7.50 1.72 14.93
CA ASP A 329 8.80 1.58 14.27
C ASP A 329 8.78 2.08 12.82
N GLY A 330 7.72 1.73 12.07
CA GLY A 330 7.51 2.27 10.72
C GLY A 330 7.33 3.79 10.70
N MET A 331 6.59 4.34 11.66
CA MET A 331 6.44 5.79 11.83
C MET A 331 7.79 6.48 12.07
N MET A 332 8.66 5.90 12.90
CA MET A 332 10.00 6.44 13.15
C MET A 332 10.88 6.41 11.90
N VAL A 333 10.75 5.38 11.05
CA VAL A 333 11.38 5.35 9.74
C VAL A 333 10.88 6.53 8.90
N LEU A 334 9.56 6.72 8.78
CA LEU A 334 9.00 7.82 7.99
C LEU A 334 9.42 9.20 8.49
N ARG A 335 9.50 9.42 9.81
CA ARG A 335 10.02 10.67 10.38
C ARG A 335 11.45 10.97 9.96
N GLY A 336 12.28 9.92 9.83
CA GLY A 336 13.65 10.03 9.34
C GLY A 336 13.75 10.36 7.84
N LEU A 337 12.67 10.15 7.07
CA LEU A 337 12.61 10.50 5.65
C LEU A 337 12.20 11.96 5.41
N VAL A 338 11.60 12.61 6.41
CA VAL A 338 11.12 14.00 6.28
C VAL A 338 12.32 14.95 6.25
N GLN A 339 12.47 15.66 5.14
CA GLN A 339 13.36 16.80 5.00
C GLN A 339 12.66 18.00 5.63
N TRP A 340 12.80 18.16 6.94
CA TRP A 340 12.30 19.33 7.66
C TRP A 340 13.02 20.57 7.11
N ARG A 341 12.27 21.47 6.47
CA ARG A 341 12.79 22.80 6.16
C ARG A 341 13.04 23.48 7.49
N LEU A 342 14.26 23.98 7.73
CA LEU A 342 14.55 24.81 8.88
C LEU A 342 13.64 26.03 8.78
N VAL A 343 12.62 26.09 9.65
CA VAL A 343 11.81 27.29 9.83
C VAL A 343 12.72 28.29 10.54
N GLY A 344 13.32 29.21 9.78
CA GLY A 344 14.02 30.35 10.34
C GLY A 344 13.01 31.22 11.08
N GLY A 345 13.23 31.43 12.38
CA GLY A 345 12.39 32.32 13.19
C GLY A 345 12.40 32.00 14.68
N GLY A 346 13.57 32.12 15.33
CA GLY A 346 13.66 32.00 16.79
C GLY A 346 15.09 32.03 17.30
N ALA A 347 15.65 33.23 17.47
CA ALA A 347 16.84 33.44 18.29
C ALA A 347 16.56 32.94 19.72
N GLY A 348 17.44 32.11 20.27
CA GLY A 348 17.27 31.58 21.62
C GLY A 348 18.39 30.64 22.08
N ALA A 349 19.51 31.26 22.49
CA ALA A 349 20.51 30.74 23.43
C ALA A 349 21.30 29.48 23.06
N GLY A 350 22.56 29.71 22.69
CA GLY A 350 23.61 28.70 22.82
C GLY A 350 23.81 28.29 24.27
N ALA A 351 23.98 26.99 24.49
CA ALA A 351 24.69 26.46 25.63
C ALA A 351 25.61 25.37 25.08
N GLY A 352 26.89 25.71 24.94
CA GLY A 352 27.93 24.75 24.63
C GLY A 352 28.07 23.75 25.77
N PHE A 353 28.36 22.49 25.43
CA PHE A 353 29.04 21.57 26.33
C PHE A 353 30.13 20.86 25.55
N GLY A 354 31.36 21.12 26.00
CA GLY A 354 32.58 20.51 25.48
C GLY A 354 32.65 19.02 25.77
N GLY A 355 33.41 18.34 24.93
CA GLY A 355 33.88 16.99 25.22
C GLY A 355 35.02 16.99 26.25
N PRO A 356 35.49 15.80 26.62
CA PRO A 356 36.92 15.55 26.80
C PRO A 356 37.63 15.33 25.46
#